data_AF-A0A502XM85-F1
#
_entry.id   AF-A0A502XM85-F1
#
_cell.length_a   1.000
_cell.length_b   1.000
_cell.length_c   1.000
_cell.angle_alpha   90.00
_cell.angle_beta   90.00
_cell.angle_gamma   90.00
#
_symmetry.space_group_name_H-M   'P 1'
#
loop_
_entity.id
_entity.type
_entity.pdbx_description
1 polymer ?
#
loop_
_entity_poly.entity_id
_entity_poly.type
_entity_poly.pdbx_seq_one_letter_code
_entity_poly.pdbx_strand_id
1 'polypeptide(L)'
;MTIPLQIRELLEIEAYRRTIKTLDHAYDVDLANACTPVEREKAQYRHYWETLLYYEQIAEIKTRRLVRKAARLNLSIGPADGDSPMWRKSSQLNSWILTTVGCSEVQKIIRKEYKDRRERDTTWAGVIIGPLTRLASVWLVERGQ
;
A
#
# COMPACT_ATOMS: atom_id res chain seq x y z
N MET A 1 24.47 -5.65 -9.30
CA MET A 1 23.37 -4.69 -9.57
C MET A 1 22.31 -4.88 -8.49
N THR A 2 22.03 -3.85 -7.70
CA THR A 2 21.03 -3.90 -6.61
C THR A 2 19.69 -3.42 -7.15
N ILE A 3 18.70 -4.31 -7.25
CA ILE A 3 17.36 -3.93 -7.71
C ILE A 3 16.70 -3.05 -6.63
N PRO A 4 16.12 -1.88 -6.98
CA PRO A 4 15.35 -1.08 -6.05
C PRO A 4 14.26 -1.91 -5.38
N LEU A 5 14.17 -1.82 -4.05
CA LEU A 5 13.23 -2.62 -3.23
C LEU A 5 11.78 -2.58 -3.74
N GLN A 6 11.33 -1.44 -4.25
CA GLN A 6 9.97 -1.30 -4.80
C GLN A 6 9.77 -2.13 -6.09
N ILE A 7 10.79 -2.25 -6.93
CA ILE A 7 10.72 -3.03 -8.17
C ILE A 7 10.67 -4.51 -7.81
N ARG A 8 11.51 -4.95 -6.87
CA ARG A 8 11.49 -6.33 -6.36
C ARG A 8 10.10 -6.72 -5.83
N GLU A 9 9.50 -5.88 -4.98
CA GLU A 9 8.17 -6.13 -4.42
C GLU A 9 7.07 -6.19 -5.48
N LEU A 10 7.15 -5.37 -6.53
CA LEU A 10 6.21 -5.43 -7.66
C LEU A 10 6.35 -6.73 -8.45
N LEU A 11 7.59 -7.17 -8.68
CA LEU A 11 7.86 -8.44 -9.34
C LEU A 11 7.34 -9.63 -8.52
N GLU A 12 7.52 -9.60 -7.19
CA GLU A 12 7.00 -10.63 -6.28
C GLU A 12 5.47 -10.68 -6.30
N ILE A 13 4.79 -9.52 -6.22
CA ILE A 13 3.32 -9.47 -6.34
C ILE A 13 2.85 -10.05 -7.67
N GLU A 14 3.52 -9.72 -8.77
CA GLU A 14 3.12 -10.20 -10.09
C GLU A 14 3.39 -11.69 -10.26
N ALA A 15 4.47 -12.22 -9.68
CA ALA A 15 4.72 -13.65 -9.62
C ALA A 15 3.59 -14.38 -8.88
N TYR A 16 3.19 -13.91 -7.70
CA TYR A 16 2.08 -14.51 -6.95
C TYR A 16 0.75 -14.44 -7.70
N ARG A 17 0.47 -13.34 -8.42
CA ARG A 17 -0.72 -13.23 -9.27
C ARG A 17 -0.74 -14.24 -10.40
N ARG A 18 0.42 -14.53 -11.01
CA ARG A 18 0.53 -15.57 -12.03
C ARG A 18 0.26 -16.94 -11.43
N THR A 19 0.80 -17.22 -10.25
CA THR A 19 0.54 -18.48 -9.54
C THR A 19 -0.94 -18.65 -9.21
N ILE A 20 -1.62 -17.60 -8.74
CA ILE A 20 -3.07 -17.64 -8.51
C ILE A 20 -3.81 -17.99 -9.81
N LYS A 21 -3.49 -17.32 -10.93
CA LYS A 21 -4.11 -17.64 -12.24
C LYS A 21 -3.89 -19.08 -12.69
N THR A 22 -2.70 -19.64 -12.44
CA THR A 22 -2.43 -21.04 -12.77
C THR A 22 -3.24 -22.00 -11.89
N LEU A 23 -3.45 -21.65 -10.62
CA LEU A 23 -4.29 -22.43 -9.70
C LEU A 23 -5.77 -22.32 -10.06
N ASP A 24 -6.24 -21.13 -10.45
CA ASP A 24 -7.61 -20.91 -10.91
C ASP A 24 -7.90 -21.79 -12.14
N HIS A 25 -6.98 -21.82 -13.11
CA HIS A 25 -7.13 -22.67 -14.28
C HIS A 25 -7.12 -24.18 -13.94
N ALA A 26 -6.22 -24.61 -13.06
CA ALA A 26 -6.19 -26.00 -12.60
C ALA A 26 -7.49 -26.38 -11.88
N TYR A 27 -8.03 -25.47 -11.06
CA TYR A 27 -9.30 -25.65 -10.38
C TYR A 27 -10.49 -25.73 -11.36
N ASP A 28 -10.52 -24.93 -12.42
CA ASP A 28 -11.55 -25.03 -13.46
C ASP A 28 -11.55 -26.43 -14.12
N VAL A 29 -10.37 -26.99 -14.36
CA VAL A 29 -10.21 -28.36 -14.89
C VAL A 29 -10.68 -29.40 -13.87
N ASP A 30 -10.27 -29.27 -12.60
CA ASP A 30 -10.71 -30.17 -11.53
C ASP A 30 -12.24 -30.14 -11.34
N LEU A 31 -12.86 -28.96 -11.44
CA LEU A 31 -14.30 -28.78 -11.32
C LEU A 31 -15.06 -29.37 -12.51
N ALA A 32 -14.52 -29.24 -13.72
CA ALA A 32 -15.08 -29.88 -14.92
C ALA A 32 -15.05 -31.41 -14.84
N ASN A 33 -14.03 -31.97 -14.19
CA ASN A 33 -13.87 -33.42 -14.00
C ASN A 33 -14.62 -33.97 -12.77
N ALA A 34 -15.11 -33.12 -11.88
CA ALA A 34 -15.79 -33.52 -10.66
C ALA A 34 -17.21 -34.02 -10.96
N CYS A 35 -17.41 -35.33 -10.79
CA CYS A 35 -18.67 -36.03 -11.09
C CYS A 35 -19.65 -35.99 -9.92
N THR A 36 -19.16 -35.80 -8.70
CA THR A 36 -19.99 -35.81 -7.48
C THR A 36 -19.95 -34.46 -6.74
N PRO A 37 -20.99 -34.11 -5.96
CA PRO A 37 -20.99 -32.93 -5.11
C PRO A 37 -19.82 -32.90 -4.11
N VAL A 38 -19.47 -34.06 -3.55
CA VAL A 38 -18.39 -34.20 -2.57
C VAL A 38 -17.02 -33.89 -3.19
N GLU A 39 -16.78 -34.34 -4.43
CA GLU A 39 -15.55 -34.01 -5.15
C GLU A 39 -15.45 -32.50 -5.44
N ARG A 40 -16.58 -31.86 -5.78
CA ARG A 40 -16.63 -30.41 -6.01
C ARG A 40 -16.32 -29.61 -4.74
N GLU A 41 -16.91 -29.99 -3.60
CA GLU A 41 -16.61 -29.35 -2.31
C GLU A 41 -15.15 -29.52 -1.92
N LYS A 42 -14.57 -30.71 -2.14
CA LYS A 42 -13.16 -30.98 -1.87
C LYS A 42 -12.24 -30.14 -2.76
N ALA A 43 -12.55 -30.02 -4.05
CA ALA A 43 -11.82 -29.18 -4.99
C ALA A 43 -11.88 -27.69 -4.59
N GLN A 44 -13.08 -27.20 -4.21
CA GLN A 44 -13.28 -25.84 -3.72
C GLN A 44 -12.46 -25.55 -2.46
N TYR A 45 -12.54 -26.44 -1.47
CA TYR A 45 -11.80 -26.30 -0.22
C TYR A 45 -10.29 -26.23 -0.48
N ARG A 46 -9.77 -27.14 -1.32
CA ARG A 46 -8.36 -27.16 -1.69
C ARG A 46 -7.93 -25.88 -2.40
N HIS A 47 -8.66 -25.47 -3.44
CA HIS A 47 -8.38 -24.24 -4.19
C HIS A 47 -8.39 -23.00 -3.29
N TYR A 48 -9.36 -22.92 -2.36
CA TYR A 48 -9.44 -21.83 -1.40
C TYR A 48 -8.15 -21.71 -0.57
N TRP A 49 -7.68 -22.81 0.04
CA TRP A 49 -6.49 -22.76 0.90
C TRP A 49 -5.19 -22.54 0.13
N GLU A 50 -5.09 -23.08 -1.09
CA GLU A 50 -3.92 -22.88 -1.97
C GLU A 50 -3.83 -21.44 -2.46
N THR A 51 -4.94 -20.82 -2.85
CA THR A 51 -4.96 -19.43 -3.31
C THR A 51 -4.86 -18.43 -2.15
N LEU A 52 -5.42 -18.74 -0.98
CA LEU A 52 -5.37 -17.89 0.21
C LEU A 52 -3.93 -17.51 0.58
N LEU A 53 -2.99 -18.45 0.47
CA LEU A 53 -1.57 -18.21 0.74
C LEU A 53 -1.04 -17.03 -0.05
N TYR A 54 -1.24 -17.05 -1.36
CA TYR A 54 -0.73 -16.03 -2.26
C TYR A 54 -1.45 -14.69 -2.05
N TYR A 55 -2.74 -14.71 -1.74
CA TYR A 55 -3.47 -13.49 -1.36
C TYR A 55 -2.91 -12.87 -0.08
N GLU A 56 -2.61 -13.68 0.94
CA GLU A 56 -1.98 -13.19 2.17
C GLU A 56 -0.57 -12.67 1.92
N GLN A 57 0.24 -13.32 1.08
CA GLN A 57 1.59 -12.86 0.72
C GLN A 57 1.55 -11.50 0.00
N ILE A 58 0.62 -11.33 -0.95
CA ILE A 58 0.41 -10.04 -1.62
C ILE A 58 -0.01 -8.96 -0.62
N ALA A 59 -0.92 -9.29 0.30
CA ALA A 59 -1.41 -8.34 1.30
C ALA A 59 -0.30 -7.95 2.29
N GLU A 60 0.58 -8.88 2.66
CA GLU A 60 1.74 -8.61 3.50
C GLU A 60 2.72 -7.65 2.81
N ILE A 61 3.07 -7.88 1.54
CA ILE A 61 3.96 -6.97 0.78
C ILE A 61 3.35 -5.55 0.75
N LYS A 62 2.05 -5.45 0.44
CA LYS A 62 1.33 -4.16 0.42
C LYS A 62 1.35 -3.48 1.79
N THR A 63 1.12 -4.25 2.86
CA THR A 63 1.16 -3.77 4.24
C THR A 63 2.54 -3.21 4.58
N ARG A 64 3.61 -3.98 4.36
CA ARG A 64 5.00 -3.53 4.59
C ARG A 64 5.32 -2.27 3.79
N ARG A 65 4.80 -2.14 2.57
CA ARG A 65 4.99 -0.93 1.74
C ARG A 65 4.28 0.29 2.32
N LEU A 66 3.05 0.14 2.79
CA LEU A 66 2.31 1.24 3.42
C LEU A 66 2.95 1.65 4.75
N VAL A 67 3.32 0.69 5.60
CA VAL A 67 3.98 0.96 6.88
C VAL A 67 5.30 1.69 6.68
N ARG A 68 6.15 1.27 5.73
CA ARG A 68 7.39 1.99 5.40
C ARG A 68 7.12 3.42 4.88
N LYS A 69 6.06 3.63 4.11
CA LYS A 69 5.69 4.97 3.64
C LYS A 69 5.26 5.86 4.81
N ALA A 70 4.45 5.35 5.74
CA ALA A 70 4.05 6.07 6.94
C ALA A 70 5.27 6.38 7.83
N ALA A 71 6.16 5.40 8.05
CA ALA A 71 7.38 5.58 8.83
C ALA A 71 8.29 6.67 8.25
N ARG A 72 8.45 6.75 6.92
CA ARG A 72 9.22 7.84 6.26
C ARG A 72 8.62 9.22 6.47
N LEU A 73 7.33 9.29 6.79
CA LEU A 73 6.63 10.53 7.10
C LEU A 73 6.54 10.77 8.62
N ASN A 74 7.15 9.93 9.45
CA ASN A 74 7.02 9.94 10.91
C ASN A 74 5.55 9.82 11.39
N LEU A 75 4.73 9.11 10.63
CA LEU A 75 3.33 8.85 10.98
C LEU A 75 3.25 7.58 11.83
N SER A 76 2.65 7.70 13.01
CA SER A 76 2.32 6.56 13.86
C SER A 76 1.12 5.80 13.26
N ILE A 77 1.30 4.49 13.06
CA ILE A 77 0.20 3.57 12.78
C ILE A 77 -0.07 2.84 14.09
N GLY A 78 -1.34 2.68 14.46
CA GLY A 78 -1.73 1.96 15.67
C GLY A 78 -1.11 0.55 15.75
N PRO A 79 -0.96 -0.01 16.97
CA PRO A 79 -0.32 -1.30 17.18
C PRO A 79 -1.04 -2.42 16.42
N ALA A 80 -0.27 -3.43 16.03
CA ALA A 80 -0.80 -4.64 15.41
C ALA A 80 -1.22 -5.62 16.52
N ASP A 81 -2.49 -5.56 16.89
CA ASP A 81 -3.10 -6.40 17.91
C ASP A 81 -4.43 -7.01 17.43
N GLY A 82 -4.98 -7.94 18.22
CA GLY A 82 -6.20 -8.67 17.89
C GLY A 82 -7.48 -7.87 18.06
N ASP A 83 -7.43 -6.78 18.81
CA ASP A 83 -8.59 -5.92 19.10
C ASP A 83 -8.71 -4.77 18.09
N SER A 84 -7.66 -4.50 17.31
CA SER A 84 -7.64 -3.45 16.30
C SER A 84 -8.38 -3.84 15.03
N PRO A 85 -9.37 -3.04 14.58
CA PRO A 85 -10.02 -3.24 13.28
C PRO A 85 -9.08 -2.97 12.09
N MET A 86 -7.92 -2.34 12.33
CA MET A 86 -6.94 -2.03 11.29
C MET A 86 -6.09 -3.24 10.90
N TRP A 87 -5.91 -4.19 11.81
CA TRP A 87 -4.99 -5.30 11.66
C TRP A 87 -5.74 -6.63 11.69
N ARG A 88 -5.23 -7.59 10.93
CA ARG A 88 -5.64 -8.99 11.05
C ARG A 88 -4.41 -9.87 11.08
N LYS A 89 -4.44 -10.92 11.89
CA LYS A 89 -3.42 -11.95 11.86
C LYS A 89 -3.64 -12.82 10.63
N SER A 90 -2.60 -13.00 9.83
CA SER A 90 -2.59 -13.92 8.70
C SER A 90 -2.81 -15.34 9.20
N SER A 91 -3.64 -16.08 8.47
CA SER A 91 -3.93 -17.48 8.79
C SER A 91 -2.77 -18.42 8.47
N GLN A 92 -1.89 -18.04 7.54
CA GLN A 92 -0.81 -18.92 7.05
C GLN A 92 0.62 -18.36 7.22
N LEU A 93 0.82 -17.04 7.31
CA LEU A 93 2.15 -16.39 7.31
C LEU A 93 2.64 -15.99 8.71
N ASN A 94 1.85 -16.25 9.75
CA ASN A 94 2.12 -15.81 11.13
C ASN A 94 2.55 -14.33 11.23
N SER A 95 1.99 -13.48 10.37
CA SER A 95 2.28 -12.04 10.33
C SER A 95 1.01 -11.21 10.44
N TRP A 96 1.15 -9.96 10.87
CA TRP A 96 0.06 -9.01 10.91
C TRP A 96 -0.04 -8.26 9.59
N ILE A 97 -1.25 -8.25 9.03
CA ILE A 97 -1.56 -7.65 7.74
C ILE A 97 -2.64 -6.60 7.97
N LEU A 98 -2.53 -5.45 7.30
CA LEU A 98 -3.60 -4.45 7.34
C LEU A 98 -4.87 -5.01 6.71
N THR A 99 -6.00 -4.79 7.37
CA THR A 99 -7.32 -5.01 6.78
C THR A 99 -7.54 -4.03 5.62
N THR A 100 -8.60 -4.23 4.84
CA THR A 100 -9.01 -3.25 3.82
C THR A 100 -9.30 -1.88 4.44
N VAL A 101 -9.93 -1.87 5.61
CA VAL A 101 -10.18 -0.67 6.41
C VAL A 101 -8.86 -0.04 6.84
N GLY A 102 -7.96 -0.79 7.48
CA GLY A 102 -6.65 -0.30 7.93
C GLY A 102 -5.78 0.23 6.78
N CYS A 103 -5.79 -0.46 5.63
CA CYS A 103 -5.12 0.03 4.41
C CYS A 103 -5.66 1.40 3.98
N SER A 104 -6.98 1.57 3.97
CA SER A 104 -7.63 2.81 3.54
C SER A 104 -7.32 3.97 4.50
N GLU A 105 -7.32 3.70 5.81
CA GLU A 105 -7.01 4.69 6.83
C GLU A 105 -5.55 5.15 6.75
N VAL A 106 -4.61 4.20 6.70
CA VAL A 106 -3.18 4.53 6.55
C VAL A 106 -2.95 5.34 5.27
N GLN A 107 -3.61 5.00 4.16
CA GLN A 107 -3.52 5.77 2.93
C GLN A 107 -4.10 7.19 3.07
N LYS A 108 -5.22 7.36 3.78
CA LYS A 108 -5.81 8.68 4.05
C LYS A 108 -4.85 9.54 4.89
N ILE A 109 -4.28 8.97 5.94
CA ILE A 109 -3.31 9.67 6.81
C ILE A 109 -2.08 10.10 5.99
N ILE A 110 -1.51 9.19 5.20
CA ILE A 110 -0.38 9.49 4.32
C ILE A 110 -0.72 10.62 3.34
N ARG A 111 -1.88 10.55 2.66
CA ARG A 111 -2.30 11.58 1.70
C ARG A 111 -2.49 12.94 2.35
N LYS A 112 -3.10 12.96 3.55
CA LYS A 112 -3.30 14.17 4.34
C LYS A 112 -1.95 14.81 4.70
N GLU A 113 -1.01 14.02 5.22
CA GLU A 113 0.32 14.53 5.58
C GLU A 113 1.08 15.11 4.38
N TYR A 114 1.01 14.47 3.20
CA TYR A 114 1.61 15.04 1.99
C TYR A 114 0.96 16.37 1.59
N LYS A 115 -0.36 16.50 1.73
CA LYS A 115 -1.08 17.75 1.46
C LYS A 115 -0.64 18.83 2.44
N ASP A 116 -0.61 18.53 3.73
CA ASP A 116 -0.26 19.47 4.80
C ASP A 116 1.21 19.93 4.71
N ARG A 117 2.13 19.05 4.27
CA ARG A 117 3.52 19.44 3.97
C ARG A 117 3.61 20.35 2.75
N ARG A 118 2.93 20.01 1.67
CA ARG A 118 2.90 20.83 0.46
C ARG A 118 2.33 22.22 0.73
N GLU A 119 1.25 22.31 1.51
CA GLU A 119 0.66 23.59 1.91
C GLU A 119 1.65 24.42 2.74
N ARG A 120 2.30 23.82 3.75
CA ARG A 120 3.36 24.48 4.53
C ARG A 120 4.49 25.01 3.63
N ASP A 121 5.02 24.18 2.74
CA ASP A 121 6.11 24.58 1.82
C ASP A 121 5.69 25.76 0.93
N THR A 122 4.45 25.76 0.41
CA THR A 122 3.92 26.88 -0.38
C THR A 122 3.71 28.15 0.45
N THR A 123 3.27 28.02 1.71
CA THR A 123 3.15 29.16 2.62
C THR A 123 4.52 29.79 2.90
N TRP A 124 5.54 28.96 3.15
CA TRP A 124 6.91 29.44 3.36
C TRP A 124 7.50 30.11 2.11
N ALA A 125 7.24 29.55 0.92
CA ALA A 125 7.65 30.18 -0.34
C ALA A 125 7.01 31.57 -0.52
N GLY A 126 5.72 31.73 -0.18
CA GLY A 126 5.04 33.03 -0.21
C GLY A 126 5.60 34.04 0.79
N VAL A 127 5.96 33.58 2.00
CA VAL A 127 6.56 34.43 3.05
C VAL A 127 7.97 34.91 2.66
N ILE A 128 8.74 34.15 1.88
CA ILE A 128 10.08 34.54 1.44
C ILE A 128 10.01 35.43 0.18
N ILE A 129 9.12 35.12 -0.76
CA ILE A 129 9.02 35.85 -2.04
C ILE A 129 8.36 37.23 -1.86
N GLY A 130 7.38 37.36 -0.96
CA GLY A 130 6.65 38.61 -0.73
C GLY A 130 7.51 39.81 -0.29
N PRO A 131 8.44 39.65 0.66
CA PRO A 131 9.38 40.70 1.05
C PRO A 131 10.40 41.02 -0.06
N LEU A 132 10.86 40.00 -0.79
CA LEU A 132 11.86 40.19 -1.85
C LEU A 132 11.29 40.95 -3.05
N THR A 133 10.03 40.72 -3.41
CA THR A 133 9.34 41.52 -4.45
C THR A 133 9.12 42.96 -4.01
N ARG A 134 8.76 43.21 -2.74
CA ARG A 134 8.66 44.57 -2.20
C ARG A 134 10.00 45.31 -2.20
N LEU A 135 11.08 44.67 -1.76
CA LEU A 135 12.42 45.27 -1.77
C LEU A 135 12.91 45.55 -3.20
N ALA A 136 12.69 44.62 -4.13
CA ALA A 136 13.03 44.83 -5.55
C ALA A 136 12.25 46.01 -6.16
N SER A 137 10.96 46.16 -5.82
CA SER A 137 10.15 47.28 -6.31
C SER A 137 10.58 48.63 -5.74
N VAL A 138 10.95 48.71 -4.46
CA VAL A 138 11.47 49.96 -3.86
C VAL A 138 12.78 50.36 -4.50
N TRP A 139 13.69 49.41 -4.72
CA TRP A 139 15.01 49.70 -5.29
C TRP A 139 14.98 50.07 -6.78
N LEU A 140 14.02 49.53 -7.54
CA LEU A 140 13.76 49.94 -8.92
C LEU A 140 13.15 51.35 -9.00
N VAL A 141 12.31 51.74 -8.03
CA VAL A 141 11.76 53.09 -7.94
C VAL A 141 12.82 54.12 -7.56
N GLU A 142 13.72 53.80 -6.62
CA GLU A 142 14.85 54.69 -6.23
C GLU A 142 15.88 54.92 -7.34
N ARG A 143 15.99 54.02 -8.32
CA ARG A 143 16.92 54.14 -9.46
C ARG A 143 16.30 54.75 -10.73
N GLY A 144 15.00 54.99 -10.72
CA GLY A 144 14.23 55.52 -11.85
C GLY A 144 13.97 57.03 -11.80
N GLN A 145 14.51 57.74 -10.81
CA GLN A 145 14.58 59.20 -10.71
C GLN A 145 16.03 59.66 -10.74
#